data_AF-A0A7J3ALB4-F1
#
_entry.id   AF-A0A7J3ALB4-F1
#
_cell.length_a   1.000
_cell.length_b   1.000
_cell.length_c   1.000
_cell.angle_alpha   90.00
_cell.angle_beta   90.00
_cell.angle_gamma   90.00
#
_symmetry.space_group_name_H-M   'P 1'
#
loop_
_entity.id
_entity.type
_entity.pdbx_description
1 polymer ?
#
loop_
_entity_poly.entity_id
_entity_poly.type
_entity_poly.pdbx_seq_one_letter_code
_entity_poly.pdbx_strand_id
1 'polypeptide(L)'
;MAKELLERGLVELRDWNIYFLDVVRGLKQEADRVFAAVEMVKPDILAMSISEEEIRGLKEYIKEPYEIEMSRYEELYAEHLARFGDVYLPPPCYLAGLEAAEKNGIELVGIDMDDETHTAAYCALVSGRDLLVHSLRLKLLKLRGFRADNPWDFAILWDKRVNNLRGFRELEREREKFMAAALEKLAASRKKIMALIDVERAGNVRRLMSNYEMRGD
;
A
#
# COMPACT_ATOMS: atom_id res chain seq x y z
N MET A 1 -20.23 -8.02 -12.80
CA MET A 1 -19.83 -6.66 -12.40
C MET A 1 -19.60 -6.55 -10.88
N ALA A 2 -20.60 -6.38 -10.01
CA ALA A 2 -20.35 -6.21 -8.55
C ALA A 2 -19.60 -7.39 -7.87
N LYS A 3 -19.93 -8.64 -8.23
CA LYS A 3 -19.25 -9.84 -7.69
C LYS A 3 -17.79 -9.94 -8.15
N GLU A 4 -17.53 -9.59 -9.40
CA GLU A 4 -16.20 -9.59 -10.01
C GLU A 4 -15.30 -8.48 -9.43
N LEU A 5 -15.89 -7.42 -8.88
CA LEU A 5 -15.19 -6.31 -8.23
C LEU A 5 -14.80 -6.63 -6.78
N LEU A 6 -15.69 -7.31 -6.05
CA LEU A 6 -15.36 -7.88 -4.74
C LEU A 6 -14.27 -8.96 -4.87
N GLU A 7 -14.33 -9.78 -5.92
CA GLU A 7 -13.28 -10.75 -6.26
C GLU A 7 -11.95 -10.09 -6.69
N ARG A 8 -11.98 -8.83 -7.11
CA ARG A 8 -10.81 -7.99 -7.42
C ARG A 8 -10.43 -7.05 -6.26
N GLY A 9 -10.99 -7.27 -5.06
CA GLY A 9 -10.78 -6.48 -3.84
C GLY A 9 -11.00 -4.97 -3.97
N LEU A 10 -11.96 -4.58 -4.79
CA LEU A 10 -12.57 -3.25 -4.73
C LEU A 10 -13.70 -3.27 -3.68
N VAL A 11 -13.60 -2.43 -2.66
CA VAL A 11 -14.56 -2.36 -1.54
C VAL A 11 -15.03 -0.91 -1.36
N GLU A 12 -16.34 -0.70 -1.35
CA GLU A 12 -16.95 0.62 -1.12
C GLU A 12 -17.28 0.81 0.37
N LEU A 13 -16.81 1.90 0.96
CA LEU A 13 -17.29 2.44 2.24
C LEU A 13 -18.22 3.62 1.94
N ARG A 14 -19.52 3.32 1.87
CA ARG A 14 -20.55 4.26 1.37
C ARG A 14 -20.67 5.51 2.19
N ASP A 15 -20.64 5.39 3.51
CA ASP A 15 -20.81 6.51 4.44
C ASP A 15 -19.68 7.54 4.30
N TRP A 16 -18.53 7.10 3.79
CA TRP A 16 -17.35 7.91 3.55
C TRP A 16 -17.15 8.30 2.07
N ASN A 17 -17.94 7.73 1.14
CA ASN A 17 -17.74 7.85 -0.31
C ASN A 17 -16.32 7.45 -0.75
N ILE A 18 -15.77 6.40 -0.13
CA ILE A 18 -14.41 5.89 -0.40
C ILE A 18 -14.49 4.50 -1.04
N TYR A 19 -13.75 4.30 -2.12
CA TYR A 19 -13.56 3.02 -2.80
C TYR A 19 -12.13 2.52 -2.56
N PHE A 20 -11.97 1.48 -1.76
CA PHE A 20 -10.67 0.83 -1.54
C PHE A 20 -10.37 -0.14 -2.66
N LEU A 21 -9.20 0.00 -3.30
CA LEU A 21 -8.62 -1.01 -4.16
C LEU A 21 -7.38 -1.58 -3.48
N ASP A 22 -7.46 -2.86 -3.12
CA ASP A 22 -6.35 -3.60 -2.52
C ASP A 22 -5.35 -3.98 -3.61
N VAL A 23 -4.11 -3.53 -3.47
CA VAL A 23 -3.04 -3.75 -4.45
C VAL A 23 -1.88 -4.56 -3.90
N VAL A 24 -1.24 -5.34 -4.75
CA VAL A 24 0.02 -6.01 -4.46
C VAL A 24 1.16 -5.23 -5.12
N ARG A 25 2.15 -4.76 -4.36
CA ARG A 25 3.28 -4.04 -4.97
C ARG A 25 4.06 -4.96 -5.92
N GLY A 26 4.45 -4.44 -7.08
CA GLY A 26 5.42 -5.06 -7.98
C GLY A 26 4.84 -5.86 -9.15
N LEU A 27 3.63 -6.43 -9.05
CA LEU A 27 3.09 -7.24 -10.16
C LEU A 27 2.54 -6.38 -11.30
N LYS A 28 2.91 -6.73 -12.55
CA LYS A 28 2.44 -6.04 -13.75
C LYS A 28 0.91 -5.95 -13.87
N GLN A 29 0.23 -7.06 -13.60
CA GLN A 29 -1.24 -7.17 -13.72
C GLN A 29 -2.01 -6.23 -12.78
N GLU A 30 -1.34 -5.67 -11.76
CA GLU A 30 -1.93 -4.68 -10.87
C GLU A 30 -2.17 -3.34 -11.56
N ALA A 31 -1.36 -3.00 -12.58
CA ALA A 31 -1.59 -1.82 -13.41
C ALA A 31 -2.96 -1.90 -14.12
N ASP A 32 -3.26 -3.04 -14.75
CA ASP A 32 -4.52 -3.27 -15.45
C ASP A 32 -5.72 -3.17 -14.49
N ARG A 33 -5.57 -3.71 -13.28
CA ARG A 33 -6.59 -3.61 -12.22
C ARG A 33 -6.84 -2.17 -11.80
N VAL A 34 -5.79 -1.37 -11.64
CA VAL A 34 -5.88 0.05 -11.28
C VAL A 34 -6.61 0.83 -12.36
N PHE A 35 -6.21 0.71 -13.64
CA PHE A 35 -6.89 1.41 -14.74
C PHE A 35 -8.37 1.05 -14.83
N ALA A 36 -8.71 -0.24 -14.75
CA ALA A 36 -10.09 -0.71 -14.80
C ALA A 36 -10.93 -0.15 -13.65
N ALA A 37 -10.36 -0.09 -12.43
CA ALA A 37 -11.05 0.43 -11.26
C ALA A 37 -11.21 1.96 -11.33
N VAL A 38 -10.22 2.70 -11.81
CA VAL A 38 -10.34 4.16 -12.00
C VAL A 38 -11.41 4.49 -13.03
N GLU A 39 -11.43 3.83 -14.19
CA GLU A 39 -12.46 4.05 -15.22
C GLU A 39 -13.86 3.72 -14.71
N MET A 40 -13.97 2.72 -13.83
CA MET A 40 -15.25 2.33 -13.25
C MET A 40 -15.74 3.30 -12.18
N VAL A 41 -14.88 3.63 -11.22
CA VAL A 41 -15.23 4.45 -10.05
C VAL A 41 -15.38 5.92 -10.46
N LYS A 42 -14.54 6.39 -11.37
CA LYS A 42 -14.40 7.81 -11.76
C LYS A 42 -14.27 8.69 -10.52
N PRO A 43 -13.19 8.51 -9.74
CA PRO A 43 -12.98 9.26 -8.50
C PRO A 43 -12.57 10.69 -8.79
N ASP A 44 -12.87 11.59 -7.85
CA ASP A 44 -12.36 12.97 -7.85
C ASP A 44 -10.95 13.02 -7.23
N ILE A 45 -10.67 12.11 -6.29
CA ILE A 45 -9.38 11.97 -5.60
C ILE A 45 -8.90 10.52 -5.70
N LEU A 46 -7.65 10.34 -6.08
CA LEU A 46 -6.91 9.09 -5.98
C LEU A 46 -5.93 9.18 -4.80
N ALA A 47 -6.20 8.46 -3.72
CA ALA A 47 -5.33 8.35 -2.56
C ALA A 47 -4.46 7.10 -2.69
N MET A 48 -3.15 7.18 -2.44
CA MET A 48 -2.23 6.04 -2.51
C MET A 48 -1.52 5.80 -1.18
N SER A 49 -1.38 4.54 -0.75
CA SER A 49 -0.64 4.14 0.46
C SER A 49 0.89 4.25 0.32
N ILE A 50 1.34 5.41 -0.14
CA ILE A 50 2.71 5.88 -0.21
C ILE A 50 2.73 7.33 0.27
N SER A 51 3.90 7.84 0.61
CA SER A 51 4.08 9.23 1.01
C SER A 51 3.92 10.20 -0.16
N GLU A 52 3.74 11.49 0.14
CA GLU A 52 3.76 12.55 -0.87
C GLU A 52 5.14 12.67 -1.54
N GLU A 53 6.22 12.39 -0.80
CA GLU A 53 7.58 12.29 -1.29
C GLU A 53 7.71 11.17 -2.34
N GLU A 54 7.18 9.98 -2.06
CA GLU A 54 7.19 8.84 -2.98
C GLU A 54 6.41 9.17 -4.26
N ILE A 55 5.26 9.86 -4.17
CA ILE A 55 4.52 10.34 -5.35
C ILE A 55 5.37 11.27 -6.21
N ARG A 56 6.09 12.22 -5.57
CA ARG A 56 7.01 13.11 -6.29
C ARG A 56 8.13 12.32 -6.97
N GLY A 57 8.70 11.34 -6.28
CA GLY A 57 9.72 10.44 -6.83
C GLY A 57 9.21 9.66 -8.06
N LEU A 58 7.99 9.14 -8.03
CA LEU A 58 7.37 8.48 -9.19
C LEU A 58 7.18 9.43 -10.38
N LYS A 59 6.77 10.68 -10.13
CA LYS A 59 6.64 11.72 -11.17
C LYS A 59 7.99 12.07 -11.81
N GLU A 60 9.05 12.08 -11.03
CA GLU A 60 10.42 12.31 -11.52
C GLU A 60 10.90 11.10 -12.33
N TYR A 61 10.70 9.88 -11.82
CA TYR A 61 11.06 8.64 -12.52
C TYR A 61 10.41 8.53 -13.90
N ILE A 62 9.15 8.92 -14.06
CA ILE A 62 8.47 8.90 -15.38
C ILE A 62 9.14 9.84 -16.38
N LYS A 63 9.65 10.99 -15.91
CA LYS A 63 10.32 11.98 -16.77
C LYS A 63 11.73 11.54 -17.14
N GLU A 64 12.45 10.99 -16.17
CA GLU A 64 13.83 10.54 -16.33
C GLU A 64 14.03 9.24 -15.52
N PRO A 65 13.86 8.07 -16.16
CA PRO A 65 14.03 6.80 -15.49
C PRO A 65 15.45 6.63 -14.95
N TYR A 66 15.55 6.29 -13.67
CA TYR A 66 16.81 6.03 -12.97
C TYR A 66 16.83 4.64 -12.35
N GLU A 67 18.01 4.14 -12.00
CA GLU A 67 18.14 2.85 -11.32
C GLU A 67 17.66 2.98 -9.87
N ILE A 68 16.74 2.11 -9.46
CA ILE A 68 16.16 2.09 -8.12
C ILE A 68 16.90 1.04 -7.31
N GLU A 69 17.57 1.48 -6.25
CA GLU A 69 18.20 0.58 -5.29
C GLU A 69 17.12 -0.19 -4.51
N MET A 70 17.22 -1.51 -4.52
CA MET A 70 16.39 -2.37 -3.68
C MET A 70 17.09 -2.68 -2.37
N SER A 71 16.33 -2.66 -1.28
CA SER A 71 16.75 -3.33 -0.07
C SER A 71 16.77 -4.85 -0.27
N ARG A 72 17.57 -5.56 0.53
CA ARG A 72 17.60 -7.04 0.51
C ARG A 72 16.25 -7.69 0.82
N TYR A 73 15.35 -6.99 1.51
CA TYR A 73 14.00 -7.48 1.75
C TYR A 73 13.14 -7.36 0.50
N GLU A 74 13.25 -6.26 -0.25
CA GLU A 74 12.54 -6.06 -1.52
C GLU A 74 13.03 -7.02 -2.61
N GLU A 75 14.34 -7.29 -2.68
CA GLU A 75 14.89 -8.31 -3.57
C GLU A 75 14.24 -9.67 -3.32
N LEU A 76 14.23 -10.13 -2.06
CA LEU A 76 13.62 -11.42 -1.70
C LEU A 76 12.09 -11.41 -1.89
N TYR A 77 11.42 -10.29 -1.62
CA TYR A 77 10.00 -10.13 -1.89
C TYR A 77 9.72 -10.31 -3.38
N ALA A 78 10.46 -9.62 -4.25
CA ALA A 78 10.35 -9.70 -5.70
C ALA A 78 10.65 -11.12 -6.21
N GLU A 79 11.71 -11.77 -5.73
CA GLU A 79 12.05 -13.16 -6.07
C GLU A 79 10.89 -14.13 -5.77
N HIS A 80 10.27 -14.01 -4.60
CA HIS A 80 9.15 -14.87 -4.22
C HIS A 80 7.84 -14.50 -4.93
N LEU A 81 7.62 -13.22 -5.20
CA LEU A 81 6.45 -12.70 -5.91
C LEU A 81 6.43 -13.11 -7.39
N ALA A 82 7.62 -13.23 -8.01
CA ALA A 82 7.79 -13.56 -9.44
C ALA A 82 7.14 -14.87 -9.87
N ARG A 83 6.83 -15.79 -8.94
CA ARG A 83 6.07 -17.01 -9.24
C ARG A 83 4.61 -16.74 -9.64
N PHE A 84 4.08 -15.55 -9.35
CA PHE A 84 2.70 -15.15 -9.65
C PHE A 84 2.59 -14.25 -10.88
N GLY A 85 3.71 -13.85 -11.50
CA GLY A 85 3.75 -13.00 -12.68
C GLY A 85 5.00 -12.13 -12.74
N ASP A 86 5.08 -11.28 -13.76
CA ASP A 86 6.20 -10.37 -13.95
C ASP A 86 6.23 -9.29 -12.86
N VAL A 87 7.40 -9.09 -12.26
CA VAL A 87 7.64 -8.12 -11.19
C VAL A 87 8.48 -6.95 -11.72
N TYR A 88 8.06 -5.73 -11.40
CA TYR A 88 8.70 -4.49 -11.85
C TYR A 88 8.90 -3.51 -10.69
N LEU A 89 9.88 -2.61 -10.89
CA LEU A 89 10.13 -1.44 -10.06
C LEU A 89 10.24 -0.20 -10.95
N PRO A 90 9.62 0.94 -10.58
CA PRO A 90 8.70 1.13 -9.45
C PRO A 90 7.44 0.25 -9.52
N PRO A 91 6.68 0.09 -8.41
CA PRO A 91 5.50 -0.76 -8.40
C PRO A 91 4.47 -0.35 -9.47
N PRO A 92 4.04 -1.27 -10.36
CA PRO A 92 3.14 -0.95 -11.46
C PRO A 92 1.79 -0.36 -11.04
N CYS A 93 1.26 -0.75 -9.87
CA CYS A 93 0.01 -0.21 -9.34
C CYS A 93 0.06 1.31 -9.13
N TYR A 94 1.17 1.83 -8.59
CA TYR A 94 1.30 3.27 -8.32
C TYR A 94 1.63 4.06 -9.57
N LEU A 95 2.46 3.51 -10.47
CA LEU A 95 2.69 4.12 -11.80
C LEU A 95 1.38 4.23 -12.58
N ALA A 96 0.58 3.16 -12.61
CA ALA A 96 -0.72 3.16 -13.28
C ALA A 96 -1.70 4.15 -12.64
N GLY A 97 -1.71 4.27 -11.31
CA GLY A 97 -2.55 5.24 -10.63
C GLY A 97 -2.13 6.68 -10.92
N LEU A 98 -0.83 6.96 -11.02
CA LEU A 98 -0.31 8.27 -11.38
C LEU A 98 -0.70 8.62 -12.82
N GLU A 99 -0.45 7.72 -13.77
CA GLU A 99 -0.85 7.90 -15.17
C GLU A 99 -2.37 8.07 -15.32
N ALA A 100 -3.15 7.26 -14.62
CA ALA A 100 -4.61 7.35 -14.63
C ALA A 100 -5.09 8.70 -14.06
N ALA A 101 -4.45 9.18 -13.00
CA ALA A 101 -4.79 10.46 -12.39
C ALA A 101 -4.50 11.64 -13.34
N GLU A 102 -3.31 11.67 -13.94
CA GLU A 102 -2.92 12.71 -14.90
C GLU A 102 -3.84 12.73 -16.13
N LYS A 103 -4.12 11.55 -16.70
CA LYS A 103 -4.97 11.43 -17.90
C LYS A 103 -6.41 11.91 -17.67
N ASN A 104 -6.93 11.73 -16.46
CA ASN A 104 -8.33 12.04 -16.13
C ASN A 104 -8.51 13.32 -15.32
N GLY A 105 -7.42 14.04 -14.99
CA GLY A 105 -7.47 15.24 -14.15
C GLY A 105 -7.90 14.96 -12.71
N ILE A 106 -7.59 13.77 -12.19
CA ILE A 106 -7.93 13.35 -10.82
C ILE A 106 -6.87 13.90 -9.87
N GLU A 107 -7.30 14.42 -8.72
CA GLU A 107 -6.39 14.88 -7.68
C GLU A 107 -5.68 13.67 -7.05
N LEU A 108 -4.34 13.66 -7.05
CA LEU A 108 -3.53 12.58 -6.51
C LEU A 108 -2.97 12.97 -5.14
N VAL A 109 -3.14 12.10 -4.13
CA VAL A 109 -2.74 12.35 -2.75
C VAL A 109 -2.03 11.13 -2.16
N GLY A 110 -0.90 11.35 -1.51
CA GLY A 110 -0.17 10.37 -0.70
C GLY A 110 -0.72 10.38 0.72
N ILE A 111 -1.04 9.20 1.25
CA ILE A 111 -1.70 9.09 2.56
C ILE A 111 -0.86 8.33 3.60
N ASP A 112 0.36 7.92 3.26
CA ASP A 112 1.29 7.38 4.26
C ASP A 112 2.19 8.48 4.86
N MET A 113 2.91 8.11 5.92
CA MET A 113 3.86 8.98 6.61
C MET A 113 4.96 9.48 5.66
N ASP A 114 5.34 10.74 5.80
CA ASP A 114 6.60 11.25 5.25
C ASP A 114 7.81 10.63 5.98
N ASP A 115 9.00 10.84 5.40
CA ASP A 115 10.25 10.27 5.91
C ASP A 115 10.57 10.71 7.35
N GLU A 116 10.25 11.96 7.71
CA GLU A 116 10.53 12.51 9.04
C GLU A 116 9.63 11.83 10.10
N THR A 117 8.34 11.78 9.83
CA THR A 117 7.32 11.15 10.67
C THR A 117 7.58 9.66 10.81
N HIS A 118 7.90 8.99 9.71
CA HIS A 118 8.27 7.58 9.71
C HIS A 118 9.53 7.33 10.54
N THR A 119 10.57 8.14 10.36
CA THR A 119 11.83 8.02 11.13
C THR A 119 11.61 8.25 12.62
N ALA A 120 10.79 9.24 12.99
CA ALA A 120 10.44 9.49 14.39
C ALA A 120 9.69 8.30 15.02
N ALA A 121 8.69 7.75 14.33
CA ALA A 121 7.95 6.58 14.78
C ALA A 121 8.88 5.34 14.90
N TYR A 122 9.76 5.14 13.91
CA TYR A 122 10.74 4.06 13.91
C TYR A 122 11.65 4.13 15.14
N CYS A 123 12.26 5.30 15.41
CA CYS A 123 13.13 5.51 16.57
C CYS A 123 12.41 5.32 17.90
N ALA A 124 11.13 5.66 17.98
CA ALA A 124 10.33 5.50 19.19
C ALA A 124 9.96 4.03 19.48
N LEU A 125 9.75 3.22 18.43
CA LEU A 125 9.15 1.88 18.56
C LEU A 125 10.14 0.73 18.36
N VAL A 126 11.17 0.91 17.53
CA VAL A 126 12.10 -0.16 17.14
C VAL A 126 13.35 -0.11 18.02
N SER A 127 13.49 -1.11 18.89
CA SER A 127 14.64 -1.19 19.79
C SER A 127 15.90 -1.71 19.09
N GLY A 128 17.09 -1.40 19.63
CA GLY A 128 18.35 -1.95 19.12
C GLY A 128 18.39 -3.49 19.11
N ARG A 129 17.68 -4.15 20.04
CA ARG A 129 17.51 -5.61 20.04
C ARG A 129 16.67 -6.08 18.85
N ASP A 130 15.61 -5.34 18.49
CA ASP A 130 14.80 -5.66 17.34
C ASP A 130 15.63 -5.61 16.05
N LEU A 131 16.54 -4.63 15.90
CA LEU A 131 17.45 -4.53 14.75
C LEU A 131 18.35 -5.77 14.59
N LEU A 132 18.95 -6.22 15.69
CA LEU A 132 19.83 -7.39 15.70
C LEU A 132 19.05 -8.66 15.31
N VAL A 133 17.87 -8.86 15.88
CA VAL A 133 17.04 -10.02 15.58
C VAL A 133 16.50 -9.95 14.15
N HIS A 134 16.13 -8.77 13.66
CA HIS A 134 15.66 -8.55 12.30
C HIS A 134 16.74 -8.96 11.28
N SER A 135 17.98 -8.53 11.48
CA SER A 135 19.12 -8.87 10.62
C SER A 135 19.39 -10.38 10.55
N LEU A 136 19.27 -11.10 11.68
CA LEU A 136 19.43 -12.55 11.71
C LEU A 136 18.29 -13.28 11.00
N ARG A 137 17.06 -12.76 11.11
CA ARG A 137 15.87 -13.35 10.50
C ARG A 137 15.86 -13.22 8.98
N LEU A 138 16.43 -12.16 8.41
CA LEU A 138 16.60 -12.02 6.96
C LEU A 138 17.29 -13.24 6.34
N LYS A 139 18.36 -13.75 6.97
CA LYS A 139 19.08 -14.94 6.50
C LYS A 139 18.21 -16.19 6.53
N LEU A 140 17.31 -16.30 7.51
CA LEU A 140 16.38 -17.43 7.63
C LEU A 140 15.20 -17.33 6.68
N LEU A 141 14.81 -16.12 6.25
CA LEU A 141 13.74 -15.92 5.26
C LEU A 141 14.12 -16.49 3.91
N LYS A 142 15.36 -16.26 3.46
CA LYS A 142 15.89 -16.80 2.20
C LYS A 142 15.80 -18.33 2.11
N LEU A 143 15.86 -19.02 3.25
CA LEU A 143 15.84 -20.49 3.31
C LEU A 143 14.41 -21.08 3.42
N ARG A 144 13.37 -20.24 3.51
CA ARG A 144 11.99 -20.69 3.75
C ARG A 144 11.15 -20.52 2.50
N GLY A 145 10.39 -21.56 2.17
CA GLY A 145 9.31 -21.46 1.19
C GLY A 145 8.10 -20.75 1.78
N PHE A 146 7.56 -19.76 1.07
CA PHE A 146 6.27 -19.16 1.37
C PHE A 146 5.18 -19.97 0.67
N ARG A 147 4.36 -20.73 1.40
CA ARG A 147 3.18 -21.39 0.81
C ARG A 147 2.01 -20.41 0.82
N ALA A 148 1.68 -19.86 -0.34
CA ALA A 148 0.53 -18.99 -0.55
C ALA A 148 -0.04 -19.31 -1.93
N ASP A 149 -1.37 -19.34 -2.03
CA ASP A 149 -2.07 -19.80 -3.23
C ASP A 149 -2.25 -18.69 -4.27
N ASN A 150 -2.14 -17.43 -3.84
CA ASN A 150 -2.26 -16.24 -4.68
C ASN A 150 -1.31 -15.12 -4.17
N PRO A 151 -1.07 -14.07 -4.98
CA PRO A 151 -0.12 -13.02 -4.59
C PRO A 151 -0.55 -12.17 -3.39
N TRP A 152 -1.85 -12.09 -3.09
CA TRP A 152 -2.38 -11.29 -1.98
C TRP A 152 -2.06 -11.96 -0.65
N ASP A 153 -2.36 -13.25 -0.57
CA ASP A 153 -2.01 -14.09 0.58
C ASP A 153 -0.49 -14.11 0.79
N PHE A 154 0.27 -14.10 -0.30
CA PHE A 154 1.73 -13.99 -0.22
C PHE A 154 2.17 -12.66 0.39
N ALA A 155 1.67 -11.52 -0.08
CA ALA A 155 2.02 -10.20 0.45
C ALA A 155 1.68 -10.08 1.95
N ILE A 156 0.48 -10.51 2.34
CA ILE A 156 0.06 -10.55 3.75
C ILE A 156 0.97 -11.47 4.58
N LEU A 157 1.32 -12.66 4.06
CA LEU A 157 2.16 -13.61 4.77
C LEU A 157 3.61 -13.12 4.91
N TRP A 158 4.14 -12.53 3.85
CA TRP A 158 5.45 -11.90 3.82
C TRP A 158 5.54 -10.81 4.88
N ASP A 159 4.59 -9.87 4.86
CA ASP A 159 4.51 -8.78 5.81
C ASP A 159 4.50 -9.27 7.26
N LYS A 160 3.57 -10.18 7.58
CA LYS A 160 3.47 -10.80 8.92
C LYS A 160 4.78 -11.42 9.38
N ARG A 161 5.61 -11.89 8.44
CA ARG A 161 6.85 -12.61 8.74
C ARG A 161 8.03 -11.66 8.94
N VAL A 162 8.16 -10.65 8.07
CA VAL A 162 9.19 -9.60 8.15
C VAL A 162 8.96 -8.77 9.40
N ASN A 163 7.72 -8.29 9.57
CA ASN A 163 7.35 -7.41 10.66
C ASN A 163 6.97 -8.15 11.95
N ASN A 164 7.34 -9.42 12.14
CA ASN A 164 6.94 -10.21 13.32
C ASN A 164 7.63 -9.81 14.65
N LEU A 165 8.37 -8.72 14.69
CA LEU A 165 8.92 -8.18 15.93
C LEU A 165 7.97 -7.10 16.46
N ARG A 166 7.94 -6.92 17.79
CA ARG A 166 6.94 -6.03 18.40
C ARG A 166 7.06 -4.61 17.87
N GLY A 167 8.27 -4.04 17.86
CA GLY A 167 8.50 -2.68 17.38
C GLY A 167 8.06 -2.50 15.92
N PHE A 168 8.41 -3.45 15.04
CA PHE A 168 8.00 -3.41 13.64
C PHE A 168 6.49 -3.56 13.45
N ARG A 169 5.81 -4.46 14.19
CA ARG A 169 4.34 -4.54 14.16
C ARG A 169 3.68 -3.25 14.64
N GLU A 170 4.24 -2.63 15.67
CA GLU A 170 3.71 -1.37 16.20
C GLU A 170 3.92 -0.23 15.21
N LEU A 171 5.08 -0.17 14.54
CA LEU A 171 5.35 0.79 13.47
C LEU A 171 4.34 0.69 12.33
N GLU A 172 4.09 -0.51 11.81
CA GLU A 172 3.11 -0.70 10.73
C GLU A 172 1.69 -0.32 11.17
N ARG A 173 1.34 -0.54 12.45
CA ARG A 173 0.06 -0.07 12.99
C ARG A 173 -0.03 1.46 13.08
N GLU A 174 1.06 2.14 13.38
CA GLU A 174 1.07 3.61 13.36
C GLU A 174 0.91 4.14 11.93
N ARG A 175 1.55 3.50 10.93
CA ARG A 175 1.31 3.79 9.50
C ARG A 175 -0.15 3.61 9.11
N GLU A 176 -0.76 2.49 9.48
CA GLU A 176 -2.20 2.23 9.23
C GLU A 176 -3.13 3.27 9.87
N LYS A 177 -2.82 3.72 11.09
CA LYS A 177 -3.56 4.81 11.75
C LYS A 177 -3.40 6.14 11.03
N PHE A 178 -2.17 6.44 10.58
CA PHE A 178 -1.89 7.65 9.83
C PHE A 178 -2.67 7.68 8.52
N MET A 179 -2.64 6.58 7.76
CA MET A 179 -3.44 6.41 6.53
C MET A 179 -4.93 6.57 6.77
N ALA A 180 -5.47 5.94 7.81
CA ALA A 180 -6.90 6.07 8.14
C ALA A 180 -7.27 7.51 8.50
N ALA A 181 -6.46 8.19 9.32
CA ALA A 181 -6.69 9.59 9.66
C ALA A 181 -6.58 10.53 8.45
N ALA A 182 -5.68 10.24 7.50
CA ALA A 182 -5.58 11.00 6.25
C ALA A 182 -6.84 10.82 5.39
N LEU A 183 -7.33 9.58 5.24
CA LEU A 183 -8.56 9.28 4.51
C LEU A 183 -9.80 9.91 5.16
N GLU A 184 -9.89 9.92 6.49
CA GLU A 184 -10.95 10.61 7.23
C GLU A 184 -11.00 12.11 6.90
N LYS A 185 -9.84 12.78 6.88
CA LYS A 185 -9.74 14.19 6.49
C LYS A 185 -10.16 14.42 5.04
N LEU A 186 -9.75 13.55 4.12
CA LEU A 186 -10.14 13.66 2.71
C LEU A 186 -11.66 13.49 2.54
N ALA A 187 -12.26 12.55 3.27
CA ALA A 187 -13.69 12.29 3.20
C ALA A 187 -14.56 13.48 3.65
N ALA A 188 -14.04 14.36 4.51
CA ALA A 188 -14.71 15.60 4.89
C ALA A 188 -15.01 16.52 3.69
N SER A 189 -14.27 16.37 2.58
CA SER A 189 -14.50 17.13 1.34
C SER A 189 -15.77 16.72 0.58
N ARG A 190 -16.43 15.62 0.95
CA ARG A 190 -17.59 15.00 0.26
C ARG A 190 -17.32 14.57 -1.19
N LYS A 191 -16.08 14.66 -1.67
CA LYS A 191 -15.64 14.15 -2.97
C LYS A 191 -15.66 12.62 -3.00
N LYS A 192 -15.70 12.04 -4.20
CA LYS A 192 -15.55 10.59 -4.41
C LYS A 192 -14.07 10.22 -4.37
N ILE A 193 -13.68 9.40 -3.41
CA ILE A 193 -12.28 9.02 -3.21
C ILE A 193 -12.09 7.57 -3.63
N MET A 194 -11.02 7.29 -4.36
CA MET A 194 -10.52 5.94 -4.55
C MET A 194 -9.18 5.81 -3.85
N ALA A 195 -9.05 4.82 -2.96
CA ALA A 195 -7.86 4.58 -2.16
C ALA A 195 -7.15 3.30 -2.65
N LEU A 196 -5.96 3.45 -3.22
CA LEU A 196 -5.06 2.35 -3.57
C LEU A 196 -4.23 2.01 -2.34
N ILE A 197 -4.54 0.89 -1.71
CA ILE A 197 -3.90 0.49 -0.45
C ILE A 197 -3.19 -0.86 -0.63
N ASP A 198 -1.95 -0.94 -0.16
CA ASP A 198 -1.23 -2.21 -0.06
C ASP A 198 -2.08 -3.24 0.70
N VAL A 199 -2.24 -4.42 0.12
CA VAL A 199 -3.18 -5.43 0.58
C VAL A 199 -2.94 -5.84 2.05
N GLU A 200 -1.69 -5.86 2.51
CA GLU A 200 -1.32 -6.15 3.89
C GLU A 200 -1.73 -5.08 4.90
N ARG A 201 -2.06 -3.86 4.45
CA ARG A 201 -2.53 -2.74 5.29
C ARG A 201 -4.04 -2.53 5.17
N ALA A 202 -4.59 -2.80 4.00
CA ALA A 202 -5.96 -2.43 3.63
C ALA A 202 -7.02 -2.90 4.63
N GLY A 203 -6.88 -4.12 5.16
CA GLY A 203 -7.81 -4.67 6.15
C GLY A 203 -7.89 -3.85 7.45
N ASN A 204 -6.75 -3.42 7.99
CA ASN A 204 -6.71 -2.62 9.21
C ASN A 204 -7.13 -1.17 8.97
N VAL A 205 -6.72 -0.57 7.84
CA VAL A 205 -7.14 0.79 7.46
C VAL A 205 -8.66 0.87 7.35
N ARG A 206 -9.31 -0.05 6.63
CA ARG A 206 -10.78 -0.12 6.55
C ARG A 206 -11.45 -0.23 7.92
N ARG A 207 -10.92 -1.10 8.78
CA ARG A 207 -11.45 -1.28 10.14
C ARG A 207 -11.34 0.00 10.97
N LEU A 208 -10.27 0.77 10.82
CA LEU A 208 -10.10 2.06 11.49
C LEU A 208 -11.11 3.08 10.96
N MET A 209 -11.31 3.15 9.64
CA MET A 209 -12.35 3.99 9.02
C MET A 209 -13.75 3.72 9.58
N SER A 210 -14.16 2.45 9.69
CA SER A 210 -15.45 2.10 10.30
C SER A 210 -15.57 2.46 11.78
N ASN A 211 -14.46 2.56 12.51
CA ASN A 211 -14.50 3.00 13.92
C ASN A 211 -14.62 4.52 14.06
N TYR A 212 -14.11 5.30 13.09
CA TYR A 212 -14.33 6.75 13.07
C TYR A 212 -15.81 7.08 12.86
N GLU A 213 -16.51 6.25 12.08
CA GLU A 213 -17.94 6.39 11.82
C GLU A 213 -18.74 6.34 13.12
N MET A 214 -18.47 5.33 13.96
CA MET A 214 -19.11 5.17 15.28
C MET A 214 -18.79 6.27 16.30
N ARG A 215 -17.81 7.15 16.04
CA ARG A 215 -17.43 8.25 16.93
C ARG A 215 -18.00 9.61 16.48
N GLY A 216 -18.55 9.68 15.27
CA GLY A 216 -19.14 10.88 14.69
C GLY A 216 -20.64 11.05 14.96
N ASP A 217 -21.27 10.07 15.62
CA ASP A 217 -22.63 10.11 16.18
C ASP A 217 -22.63 10.62 17.64
#